data_AF-A0A820KJA6-F1
#
_entry.id   AF-A0A820KJA6-F1
#
_cell.length_a   1.000
_cell.length_b   1.000
_cell.length_c   1.000
_cell.angle_alpha   90.00
_cell.angle_beta   90.00
_cell.angle_gamma   90.00
#
_symmetry.space_group_name_H-M   'P 1'
#
loop_
_entity.id
_entity.type
_entity.pdbx_description
1 polymer ?
#
loop_
_entity_poly.entity_id
_entity_poly.type
_entity_poly.pdbx_seq_one_letter_code
_entity_poly.pdbx_strand_id
1 'polypeptide(L)'
;RELFLEQPVLLELDVPVKICGDIHGQYVDLLRIFECSGYPPESNYLFLGDYIGRGKQSIETICLLFAYKVKYPENIFLLRGNHECASINRIYGFYDECKRRYNIELWNIFNDCFNCLPVAAIIDDKIFCCHGGLSPNLQHRGKIGQINRPIDVPDTV
;
A
#
# COMPACT_ATOMS: atom_id res chain seq x y z
N ARG A 1 -2.63 -11.68 2.15
CA ARG A 1 -1.72 -12.04 1.03
C ARG A 1 -2.51 -12.47 -0.20
N GLU A 2 -3.26 -13.58 -0.14
CA GLU A 2 -4.01 -14.15 -1.27
C GLU A 2 -4.92 -13.12 -1.95
N LEU A 3 -5.69 -12.38 -1.16
CA LEU A 3 -6.54 -11.29 -1.65
C LEU A 3 -5.82 -10.27 -2.54
N PHE A 4 -4.54 -9.94 -2.26
CA PHE A 4 -3.79 -9.00 -3.11
C PHE A 4 -3.30 -9.64 -4.42
N LEU A 5 -3.06 -10.95 -4.41
CA LEU A 5 -2.64 -11.71 -5.58
C LEU A 5 -3.81 -11.97 -6.54
N GLU A 6 -5.04 -12.04 -6.02
CA GLU A 6 -6.27 -12.10 -6.81
C GLU A 6 -6.54 -10.80 -7.56
N GLN A 7 -6.15 -9.65 -6.99
CA GLN A 7 -6.26 -8.37 -7.67
C GLN A 7 -5.21 -8.23 -8.78
N PRO A 8 -5.47 -7.48 -9.87
CA PRO A 8 -4.45 -7.15 -10.85
C PRO A 8 -3.37 -6.21 -10.27
N VAL A 9 -2.20 -6.17 -10.90
CA VAL A 9 -1.08 -5.30 -10.49
C VAL A 9 -1.38 -3.83 -10.76
N LEU A 10 -2.11 -3.59 -11.86
CA LEU A 10 -2.73 -2.32 -12.22
C LEU A 10 -4.22 -2.42 -11.90
N LEU A 11 -4.68 -1.70 -10.88
CA LEU A 11 -6.08 -1.66 -10.52
C LEU A 11 -6.87 -0.78 -11.49
N GLU A 12 -8.12 -1.16 -11.77
CA GLU A 12 -9.07 -0.33 -12.50
C GLU A 12 -10.24 -0.06 -11.55
N LEU A 13 -10.49 1.21 -11.27
CA LEU A 13 -11.42 1.64 -10.21
C LEU A 13 -12.45 2.63 -10.74
N ASP A 14 -13.69 2.49 -10.27
CA ASP A 14 -14.79 3.41 -10.55
C ASP A 14 -14.89 4.52 -9.51
N VAL A 15 -15.50 5.65 -9.89
CA VAL A 15 -15.88 6.72 -8.97
C VAL A 15 -17.21 6.39 -8.26
N PRO A 16 -17.45 6.87 -7.03
CA PRO A 16 -16.59 7.74 -6.22
C PRO A 16 -15.49 6.95 -5.46
N VAL A 17 -14.28 7.51 -5.41
CA VAL A 17 -13.15 7.00 -4.60
C VAL A 17 -12.36 8.16 -4.01
N LYS A 18 -11.93 8.03 -2.76
CA LYS A 18 -11.09 8.99 -2.05
C LYS A 18 -9.64 8.55 -2.17
N ILE A 19 -8.77 9.47 -2.60
CA ILE A 19 -7.35 9.18 -2.79
C ILE A 19 -6.58 9.68 -1.56
N CYS A 20 -5.81 8.80 -0.94
CA CYS A 20 -4.97 9.11 0.23
C CYS A 20 -3.49 8.87 -0.12
N GLY A 21 -2.65 9.86 0.18
CA GLY A 21 -1.20 9.75 0.07
C GLY A 21 -0.57 9.10 1.30
N ASP A 22 0.68 9.46 1.55
CA ASP A 22 1.53 8.90 2.61
C ASP A 22 0.91 9.02 4.00
N ILE A 23 1.08 7.96 4.81
CA ILE A 23 0.61 7.90 6.20
C ILE A 23 1.79 7.77 7.17
N HIS A 24 2.86 7.08 6.78
CA HIS A 24 4.11 6.93 7.54
C HIS A 24 3.93 6.62 9.04
N GLY A 25 3.06 5.67 9.40
CA GLY A 25 2.87 5.28 10.80
C GLY A 25 2.24 6.35 11.69
N GLN A 26 1.57 7.36 11.11
CA GLN A 26 0.77 8.36 11.82
C GLN A 26 -0.65 7.83 12.07
N TYR A 27 -0.76 6.83 12.94
CA TYR A 27 -2.02 6.10 13.17
C TYR A 27 -3.19 7.00 13.60
N VAL A 28 -2.95 7.98 14.47
CA VAL A 28 -3.99 8.91 14.94
C VAL A 28 -4.52 9.76 13.77
N ASP A 29 -3.64 10.19 12.87
CA ASP A 29 -4.03 10.97 11.70
C ASP A 29 -4.78 10.09 10.68
N LEU A 30 -4.43 8.80 10.55
CA LEU A 30 -5.21 7.85 9.76
C LEU A 30 -6.65 7.71 10.29
N LEU A 31 -6.83 7.60 11.61
CA LEU A 31 -8.17 7.58 12.20
C LEU A 31 -8.94 8.87 11.88
N ARG A 32 -8.24 10.01 11.95
CA ARG A 32 -8.82 11.33 11.62
C ARG A 32 -9.25 11.43 10.16
N ILE A 33 -8.50 10.85 9.23
CA ILE A 33 -8.88 10.76 7.81
C ILE A 33 -10.23 10.05 7.67
N PHE A 34 -10.43 8.92 8.36
CA PHE A 34 -11.69 8.20 8.34
C PHE A 34 -12.83 8.95 9.05
N GLU A 35 -12.56 9.61 10.18
CA GLU A 35 -13.57 10.43 10.86
C GLU A 35 -14.08 11.58 9.97
N CYS A 36 -13.15 12.31 9.33
CA CYS A 36 -13.49 13.48 8.52
C CYS A 36 -14.10 13.09 7.17
N SER A 37 -13.66 11.97 6.61
CA SER A 37 -14.04 11.58 5.25
C SER A 37 -15.08 10.48 5.22
N GLY A 38 -15.37 9.77 6.30
CA GLY A 38 -16.33 8.66 6.36
C GLY A 38 -15.66 7.29 6.37
N TYR A 39 -16.27 6.33 7.06
CA TYR A 39 -15.70 5.00 7.19
C TYR A 39 -16.07 4.09 6.00
N PRO A 40 -15.29 3.04 5.74
CA PRO A 40 -15.73 1.94 4.89
C PRO A 40 -16.82 1.11 5.61
N PRO A 41 -17.86 0.62 4.90
CA PRO A 41 -17.98 0.60 3.44
C PRO A 41 -18.72 1.81 2.84
N GLU A 42 -19.15 2.78 3.63
CA GLU A 42 -19.86 3.97 3.14
C GLU A 42 -18.97 4.86 2.25
N SER A 43 -17.68 4.60 2.22
CA SER A 43 -16.68 5.34 1.44
C SER A 43 -15.61 4.42 0.86
N ASN A 44 -15.31 4.60 -0.42
CA ASN A 44 -14.23 3.91 -1.11
C ASN A 44 -12.92 4.71 -0.99
N TYR A 45 -11.80 4.01 -0.79
CA TYR A 45 -10.48 4.58 -0.64
C TYR A 45 -9.45 3.89 -1.53
N LEU A 46 -8.63 4.71 -2.18
CA LEU A 46 -7.37 4.32 -2.79
C LEU A 46 -6.23 4.96 -1.99
N PHE A 47 -5.45 4.15 -1.29
CA PHE A 47 -4.20 4.62 -0.70
C PHE A 47 -3.02 4.38 -1.64
N LEU A 48 -2.15 5.38 -1.76
CA LEU A 48 -1.06 5.40 -2.72
C LEU A 48 0.24 4.76 -2.21
N GLY A 49 0.27 4.20 -1.00
CA GLY A 49 1.46 3.60 -0.39
C GLY A 49 2.01 4.40 0.80
N ASP A 50 3.21 4.03 1.25
CA ASP A 50 3.93 4.68 2.35
C ASP A 50 3.13 4.70 3.65
N TYR A 51 2.70 3.52 4.05
CA TYR A 51 1.93 3.27 5.27
C TYR A 51 2.82 3.29 6.51
N ILE A 52 4.05 2.81 6.35
CA ILE A 52 4.99 2.54 7.45
C ILE A 52 6.23 3.46 7.39
N GLY A 53 7.06 3.38 8.43
CA GLY A 53 8.37 4.01 8.46
C GLY A 53 8.45 5.14 9.49
N ARG A 54 8.50 6.38 9.02
CA ARG A 54 8.95 7.56 9.78
C ARG A 54 8.23 7.81 11.12
N GLY A 55 6.96 7.41 11.24
CA GLY A 55 6.16 7.53 12.45
C GLY A 55 6.31 6.36 13.43
N LYS A 56 5.69 6.49 14.60
CA LYS A 56 5.90 5.58 15.74
C LYS A 56 4.92 4.41 15.82
N GLN A 57 3.88 4.41 14.99
CA GLN A 57 2.76 3.47 15.06
C GLN A 57 2.54 2.79 13.69
N SER A 58 3.64 2.38 13.05
CA SER A 58 3.56 1.77 11.72
C SER A 58 2.84 0.43 11.76
N ILE A 59 3.03 -0.36 12.83
CA ILE A 59 2.34 -1.64 13.01
C ILE A 59 0.83 -1.42 13.09
N GLU A 60 0.37 -0.50 13.92
CA GLU A 60 -1.06 -0.19 14.06
C GLU A 60 -1.67 0.31 12.75
N THR A 61 -0.97 1.22 12.06
CA THR A 61 -1.39 1.76 10.76
C THR A 61 -1.59 0.64 9.74
N ILE A 62 -0.58 -0.21 9.52
CA ILE A 62 -0.70 -1.25 8.49
C ILE A 62 -1.68 -2.36 8.89
N CYS A 63 -1.74 -2.72 10.17
CA CYS A 63 -2.71 -3.68 10.68
C CYS A 63 -4.15 -3.21 10.44
N LEU A 64 -4.45 -1.94 10.71
CA LEU A 64 -5.79 -1.39 10.48
C LEU A 64 -6.15 -1.38 8.99
N LEU A 65 -5.25 -0.94 8.12
CA LEU A 65 -5.47 -0.93 6.68
C LEU A 65 -5.66 -2.33 6.12
N PHE A 66 -4.86 -3.31 6.56
CA PHE A 66 -5.04 -4.71 6.17
C PHE A 66 -6.35 -5.29 6.71
N ALA A 67 -6.74 -4.98 7.94
CA ALA A 67 -8.02 -5.42 8.49
C ALA A 67 -9.20 -4.88 7.68
N TYR A 68 -9.17 -3.59 7.31
CA TYR A 68 -10.20 -3.04 6.44
C TYR A 68 -10.15 -3.61 5.02
N LYS A 69 -8.96 -3.88 4.46
CA LYS A 69 -8.85 -4.53 3.16
C LYS A 69 -9.49 -5.92 3.16
N VAL A 70 -9.29 -6.71 4.22
CA VAL A 70 -9.92 -8.03 4.38
C VAL A 70 -11.42 -7.90 4.54
N LYS A 71 -11.89 -6.93 5.34
CA LYS A 71 -13.32 -6.75 5.62
C LYS A 71 -14.09 -6.16 4.44
N TYR A 72 -13.48 -5.25 3.69
CA TYR A 72 -14.08 -4.48 2.62
C TYR A 72 -13.18 -4.48 1.37
N PRO A 73 -13.00 -5.65 0.73
CA PRO A 73 -12.06 -5.81 -0.39
C PRO A 73 -12.37 -4.92 -1.59
N GLU A 74 -13.65 -4.56 -1.79
CA GLU A 74 -14.13 -3.71 -2.89
C GLU A 74 -14.22 -2.21 -2.53
N ASN A 75 -13.87 -1.83 -1.29
CA ASN A 75 -13.91 -0.43 -0.85
C ASN A 75 -12.53 0.09 -0.45
N ILE A 76 -11.61 -0.78 -0.03
CA ILE A 76 -10.23 -0.40 0.32
C ILE A 76 -9.26 -0.96 -0.72
N PHE A 77 -8.54 -0.05 -1.37
CA PHE A 77 -7.50 -0.34 -2.34
C PHE A 77 -6.17 0.22 -1.83
N LEU A 78 -5.13 -0.62 -1.82
CA LEU A 78 -3.83 -0.29 -1.26
C LEU A 78 -2.77 -0.49 -2.34
N LEU A 79 -2.08 0.58 -2.72
CA LEU A 79 -0.91 0.50 -3.61
C LEU A 79 0.37 0.33 -2.79
N ARG A 80 1.43 -0.10 -3.45
CA ARG A 80 2.77 -0.21 -2.86
C ARG A 80 3.51 1.12 -2.94
N GLY A 81 3.94 1.65 -1.79
CA GLY A 81 4.91 2.74 -1.72
C GLY A 81 6.35 2.22 -1.64
N ASN A 82 7.33 3.13 -1.66
CA ASN A 82 8.73 2.72 -1.55
C ASN A 82 9.08 2.28 -0.12
N HIS A 83 8.36 2.77 0.89
CA HIS A 83 8.50 2.30 2.27
C HIS A 83 7.96 0.87 2.47
N GLU A 84 7.20 0.30 1.53
CA GLU A 84 6.81 -1.12 1.55
C GLU A 84 7.85 -2.03 0.83
N CYS A 85 9.11 -1.62 0.82
CA CYS A 85 10.26 -2.42 0.40
C CYS A 85 11.15 -2.79 1.60
N ALA A 86 11.62 -4.04 1.65
CA ALA A 86 12.39 -4.57 2.77
C ALA A 86 13.69 -3.78 3.02
N SER A 87 14.38 -3.33 1.96
CA SER A 87 15.61 -2.55 2.10
C SER A 87 15.34 -1.18 2.74
N ILE A 88 14.27 -0.51 2.33
CA ILE A 88 13.86 0.81 2.85
C ILE A 88 13.33 0.68 4.28
N ASN A 89 12.35 -0.20 4.52
CA ASN A 89 11.72 -0.29 5.84
C ASN A 89 12.64 -0.86 6.93
N ARG A 90 13.73 -1.53 6.54
CA ARG A 90 14.80 -1.93 7.45
C ARG A 90 15.58 -0.73 7.99
N ILE A 91 15.80 0.30 7.16
CA ILE A 91 16.56 1.50 7.52
C ILE A 91 15.66 2.53 8.20
N TYR A 92 14.40 2.65 7.76
CA TYR A 92 13.47 3.68 8.22
C TYR A 92 12.55 3.21 9.36
N GLY A 93 13.08 2.41 10.28
CA GLY A 93 12.50 2.19 11.61
C GLY A 93 11.45 1.08 11.74
N PHE A 94 10.82 0.62 10.66
CA PHE A 94 9.77 -0.42 10.76
C PHE A 94 10.32 -1.77 11.24
N TYR A 95 11.51 -2.16 10.76
CA TYR A 95 12.20 -3.36 11.25
C TYR A 95 12.44 -3.31 12.75
N ASP A 96 12.97 -2.18 13.24
CA ASP A 96 13.24 -2.01 14.66
C ASP A 96 11.95 -1.95 15.48
N GLU A 97 10.88 -1.35 14.95
CA GLU A 97 9.56 -1.36 15.58
C GLU A 97 9.04 -2.79 15.76
N CYS A 98 9.07 -3.62 14.71
CA CYS A 98 8.64 -5.01 14.76
C CYS A 98 9.51 -5.83 15.71
N LYS A 99 10.84 -5.73 15.58
CA LYS A 99 11.79 -6.45 16.43
C LYS A 99 11.64 -6.10 17.91
N ARG A 100 11.44 -4.82 18.23
CA ARG A 100 11.34 -4.34 19.63
C ARG A 100 10.02 -4.71 20.27
N ARG A 101 8.91 -4.62 19.54
CA ARG A 101 7.56 -4.81 20.08
C ARG A 101 7.07 -6.25 19.99
N TYR A 102 7.60 -7.00 19.02
CA TYR A 102 7.22 -8.37 18.72
C TYR A 102 8.48 -9.19 18.40
N ASN A 103 8.72 -9.53 17.14
CA ASN A 103 9.86 -10.31 16.69
C ASN A 103 10.20 -10.00 15.22
N ILE A 104 11.33 -10.54 14.75
CA ILE A 104 11.81 -10.37 13.37
C ILE A 104 10.92 -11.14 12.38
N GLU A 105 10.30 -12.25 12.81
CA GLU A 105 9.40 -13.04 11.97
C GLU A 105 8.18 -12.21 11.51
N LEU A 106 7.63 -11.37 12.39
CA LEU A 106 6.54 -10.46 12.05
C LEU A 106 6.93 -9.49 10.93
N TRP A 107 8.17 -8.97 10.97
CA TRP A 107 8.68 -8.11 9.90
C TRP A 107 8.78 -8.86 8.57
N ASN A 108 9.21 -10.12 8.57
CA ASN A 108 9.22 -10.95 7.34
C ASN A 108 7.80 -11.15 6.79
N ILE A 109 6.82 -11.47 7.66
CA ILE A 109 5.42 -11.65 7.27
C ILE A 109 4.83 -10.39 6.61
N PHE A 110 5.15 -9.20 7.13
CA PHE A 110 4.73 -7.95 6.51
C PHE A 110 5.36 -7.75 5.13
N ASN A 111 6.67 -8.00 4.97
CA ASN A 111 7.34 -7.89 3.68
C ASN A 111 6.78 -8.88 2.64
N ASP A 112 6.47 -10.10 3.04
CA ASP A 112 5.81 -11.08 2.17
C ASP A 112 4.45 -10.57 1.68
N CYS A 113 3.70 -9.86 2.52
CA CYS A 113 2.45 -9.21 2.13
C CYS A 113 2.70 -8.00 1.22
N PHE A 114 3.70 -7.15 1.53
CA PHE A 114 4.05 -5.98 0.74
C PHE A 114 4.49 -6.32 -0.68
N ASN A 115 5.22 -7.42 -0.85
CA ASN A 115 5.61 -7.95 -2.15
C ASN A 115 4.43 -8.32 -3.04
N CYS A 116 3.23 -8.47 -2.46
CA CYS A 116 2.01 -8.77 -3.18
C CYS A 116 1.17 -7.52 -3.50
N LEU A 117 1.51 -6.32 -3.03
CA LEU A 117 0.68 -5.13 -3.25
C LEU A 117 0.64 -4.71 -4.73
N PRO A 118 -0.52 -4.26 -5.25
CA PRO A 118 -0.60 -3.58 -6.55
C PRO A 118 0.31 -2.34 -6.59
N VAL A 119 0.77 -1.95 -7.78
CA VAL A 119 1.74 -0.84 -7.92
C VAL A 119 1.12 0.44 -8.46
N ALA A 120 -0.02 0.33 -9.13
CA ALA A 120 -0.71 1.46 -9.73
C ALA A 120 -2.22 1.21 -9.81
N ALA A 121 -2.97 2.28 -10.03
CA ALA A 121 -4.40 2.24 -10.34
C ALA A 121 -4.74 3.22 -11.46
N ILE A 122 -5.86 2.98 -12.15
CA ILE A 122 -6.50 3.92 -13.06
C ILE A 122 -7.92 4.12 -12.57
N ILE A 123 -8.30 5.39 -12.36
CA ILE A 123 -9.65 5.76 -11.94
C ILE A 123 -10.43 6.28 -13.15
N ASP A 124 -11.60 5.71 -13.41
CA ASP A 124 -12.55 6.09 -14.47
C ASP A 124 -11.89 6.21 -15.87
N ASP A 125 -10.95 5.31 -16.17
CA ASP A 125 -10.12 5.28 -17.38
C ASP A 125 -9.35 6.60 -17.67
N LYS A 126 -9.22 7.48 -16.68
CA LYS A 126 -8.73 8.86 -16.85
C LYS A 126 -7.53 9.20 -15.98
N ILE A 127 -7.56 8.82 -14.70
CA ILE A 127 -6.57 9.28 -13.72
C ILE A 127 -5.64 8.13 -13.37
N PHE A 128 -4.39 8.21 -13.85
CA PHE A 128 -3.33 7.29 -13.44
C PHE A 128 -2.82 7.64 -12.05
N CYS A 129 -2.83 6.67 -11.16
CA CYS A 129 -2.40 6.79 -9.77
C CYS A 129 -1.25 5.82 -9.49
N CYS A 130 -0.17 6.32 -8.91
CA CYS A 130 0.94 5.54 -8.41
C CYS A 130 1.60 6.30 -7.25
N HIS A 131 2.46 5.63 -6.48
CA HIS A 131 3.17 6.27 -5.38
C HIS A 131 4.18 7.31 -5.89
N GLY A 132 5.16 6.86 -6.70
CA GLY A 132 6.28 7.70 -7.12
C GLY A 132 5.99 8.48 -8.41
N GLY A 133 5.94 7.80 -9.55
CA GLY A 133 5.77 8.47 -10.84
C GLY A 133 6.07 7.60 -12.05
N LEU A 134 6.32 8.26 -13.18
CA LEU A 134 6.54 7.61 -14.48
C LEU A 134 7.97 7.08 -14.62
N SER A 135 8.12 6.00 -15.38
CA SER A 135 9.41 5.46 -15.83
C SER A 135 9.60 5.74 -17.31
N PRO A 136 10.81 6.08 -17.78
CA PRO A 136 11.12 6.16 -19.22
C PRO A 136 10.81 4.85 -19.97
N ASN A 137 10.81 3.71 -19.28
CA ASN A 137 10.50 2.40 -19.85
C ASN A 137 8.98 2.12 -19.92
N LEU A 138 8.17 2.92 -19.22
CA LEU A 138 6.72 2.83 -19.16
C LEU A 138 6.07 3.63 -20.29
N GLN A 139 6.06 3.04 -21.48
CA GLN A 139 5.51 3.67 -22.69
C GLN A 139 3.98 3.52 -22.82
N HIS A 140 3.40 2.53 -22.16
CA HIS A 140 1.96 2.27 -22.14
C HIS A 140 1.57 1.50 -20.88
N ARG A 141 0.35 1.71 -20.38
CA ARG A 141 -0.16 1.11 -19.13
C ARG A 141 -0.12 -0.42 -19.11
N GLY A 142 -0.26 -1.06 -20.27
CA GLY A 142 -0.24 -2.53 -20.40
C GLY A 142 1.05 -3.18 -19.91
N LYS A 143 2.19 -2.46 -19.89
CA LYS A 143 3.44 -2.99 -19.31
C LYS A 143 3.33 -3.22 -17.80
N ILE A 144 2.53 -2.42 -17.09
CA ILE A 144 2.36 -2.56 -15.63
C ILE A 144 1.67 -3.88 -15.31
N GLY A 145 0.65 -4.25 -16.10
CA GLY A 145 -0.07 -5.52 -15.94
C GLY A 145 0.78 -6.77 -16.13
N GLN A 146 1.98 -6.65 -16.72
CA GLN A 146 2.92 -7.76 -16.95
C GLN A 146 3.88 -7.98 -15.77
N ILE A 147 3.88 -7.10 -14.77
CA ILE A 147 4.72 -7.26 -13.58
C ILE A 147 4.17 -8.44 -12.76
N ASN A 148 4.94 -9.52 -12.67
CA ASN A 148 4.55 -10.66 -11.85
C ASN A 148 4.67 -10.32 -10.37
N ARG A 149 3.67 -10.71 -9.56
CA ARG A 149 3.70 -10.63 -8.09
C ARG A 149 3.56 -12.04 -7.50
N PRO A 150 4.17 -12.34 -6.34
CA PRO A 150 4.96 -11.44 -5.49
C PRO A 150 6.31 -11.07 -6.10
N ILE A 151 6.78 -9.85 -5.85
CA ILE A 151 8.07 -9.37 -6.35
C ILE A 151 8.72 -8.42 -5.35
N ASP A 152 10.03 -8.51 -5.18
CA ASP A 152 10.80 -7.51 -4.43
C ASP A 152 11.21 -6.34 -5.34
N VAL A 153 11.50 -5.17 -4.77
CA VAL A 153 11.99 -4.04 -5.56
C VAL A 153 13.46 -4.30 -5.91
N PRO A 154 13.84 -4.32 -7.20
CA PRO A 154 15.22 -4.51 -7.60
C PRO A 154 16.11 -3.40 -7.04
N ASP A 155 17.32 -3.74 -6.59
CA ASP A 155 18.34 -2.74 -6.29
C ASP A 155 18.62 -1.93 -7.57
N THR A 156 18.71 -0.61 -7.45
CA THR A 156 19.12 0.26 -8.56
C THR A 156 20.51 -0.13 -9.01
N VAL A 157 20.60 -0.74 -10.19
CA VAL A 157 21.86 -0.93 -10.93
C VAL A 157 22.24 0.38 -11.62
#